data_AF-A0AAD3DGI5-F1
#
_entry.id   AF-A0AAD3DGI5-F1
#
_cell.length_a   1.000
_cell.length_b   1.000
_cell.length_c   1.000
_cell.angle_alpha   90.00
_cell.angle_beta   90.00
_cell.angle_gamma   90.00
#
_symmetry.space_group_name_H-M   'P 1'
#
loop_
_entity.id
_entity.type
_entity.pdbx_description
1 polymer ?
#
loop_
_entity_poly.entity_id
_entity_poly.type
_entity_poly.pdbx_seq_one_letter_code
_entity_poly.pdbx_strand_id
1 'polypeptide(L)'
;MERALRGFLERFPDVKHDTSFAKALAHQATLDEIASALEALLTQPVYTLALGGALRGCGSLLRLLSYLVERRLAFTPVREDGGFATMLVTVLELAPQCGRVVQRYLECSTPPQELAWRSQPASTQAPGPAAADADLVATALRALQLLPGLRQHPGWTAGSFMRLLQHQSPEVRWAATQAVALLLNMSDASRSTLAGQLLSSEEQVAALASWQARRNAAALEQAAMWLHVPAACEHCKEAAADASSAADAAPAEGNEA
;
A
#
# COMPACT_ATOMS: atom_id res chain seq x y z
N MET A 1 -14.94 8.66 -11.63
CA MET A 1 -13.99 9.18 -10.62
C MET A 1 -14.72 9.94 -9.51
N GLU A 2 -15.52 10.96 -9.83
CA GLU A 2 -16.26 11.77 -8.83
C GLU A 2 -17.15 10.97 -7.87
N ARG A 3 -17.93 9.98 -8.37
CA ARG A 3 -18.79 9.15 -7.52
C ARG A 3 -18.00 8.30 -6.51
N ALA A 4 -16.84 7.78 -6.90
CA ALA A 4 -15.97 6.98 -6.02
C ALA A 4 -15.22 7.85 -5.01
N LEU A 5 -14.77 9.04 -5.44
CA LEU A 5 -14.20 10.03 -4.52
C LEU A 5 -15.23 10.53 -3.52
N ARG A 6 -16.50 10.72 -3.93
CA ARG A 6 -17.59 11.10 -3.04
C ARG A 6 -17.82 10.06 -1.94
N GLY A 7 -17.91 8.78 -2.29
CA GLY A 7 -18.05 7.71 -1.30
C GLY A 7 -16.84 7.60 -0.35
N PHE A 8 -15.62 7.81 -0.86
CA PHE A 8 -14.42 7.91 -0.01
C PHE A 8 -14.51 9.08 0.98
N LEU A 9 -14.96 10.25 0.53
CA LEU A 9 -15.09 11.45 1.37
C LEU A 9 -16.27 11.40 2.35
N GLU A 10 -17.26 10.54 2.10
CA GLU A 10 -18.31 10.22 3.07
C GLU A 10 -17.77 9.31 4.19
N ARG A 11 -16.88 8.36 3.85
CA ARG A 11 -16.20 7.49 4.82
C ARG A 11 -15.13 8.24 5.63
N PHE A 12 -14.48 9.25 5.05
CA PHE A 12 -13.42 10.05 5.67
C PHE A 12 -13.68 11.56 5.48
N PRO A 13 -14.54 12.16 6.30
CA PRO A 13 -14.95 13.55 6.15
C PRO A 13 -13.83 14.55 6.48
N ASP A 14 -12.88 14.15 7.32
CA ASP A 14 -11.70 14.92 7.71
C ASP A 14 -10.78 15.23 6.52
N VAL A 15 -10.74 14.37 5.50
CA VAL A 15 -9.98 14.62 4.26
C VAL A 15 -10.53 15.82 3.47
N LYS A 16 -11.82 16.17 3.62
CA LYS A 16 -12.40 17.36 2.98
C LYS A 16 -11.81 18.67 3.50
N HIS A 17 -11.23 18.65 4.70
CA HIS A 17 -10.63 19.83 5.33
C HIS A 17 -9.14 20.00 4.98
N ASP A 18 -8.54 19.05 4.25
CA ASP A 18 -7.20 19.24 3.69
C ASP A 18 -7.25 20.34 2.62
N THR A 19 -6.46 21.40 2.81
CA THR A 19 -6.42 22.57 1.92
C THR A 19 -6.08 22.23 0.47
N SER A 20 -5.26 21.21 0.23
CA SER A 20 -4.84 20.82 -1.11
C SER A 20 -5.95 20.03 -1.80
N PHE A 21 -6.64 19.16 -1.05
CA PHE A 21 -7.76 18.38 -1.55
C PHE A 21 -9.02 19.22 -1.74
N ALA A 22 -9.28 20.21 -0.88
CA ALA A 22 -10.35 21.18 -1.02
C ALA A 22 -10.21 22.03 -2.29
N LYS A 23 -8.99 22.49 -2.61
CA LYS A 23 -8.70 23.20 -3.87
C LYS A 23 -8.90 22.32 -5.10
N ALA A 24 -8.50 21.04 -5.01
CA ALA A 24 -8.72 20.06 -6.05
C ALA A 24 -10.23 19.82 -6.32
N LEU A 25 -11.03 19.69 -5.26
CA LEU A 25 -12.48 19.55 -5.35
C LEU A 25 -13.19 20.82 -5.86
N ALA A 26 -12.63 22.00 -5.58
CA ALA A 26 -13.13 23.28 -6.09
C ALA A 26 -12.72 23.57 -7.55
N HIS A 27 -12.05 22.65 -8.25
CA HIS A 27 -11.48 22.83 -9.59
C HIS A 27 -10.49 24.01 -9.71
N GLN A 28 -9.84 24.37 -8.61
CA GLN A 28 -8.89 25.49 -8.52
C GLN A 28 -7.43 25.04 -8.47
N ALA A 29 -7.17 23.73 -8.48
CA ALA A 29 -5.83 23.15 -8.41
C ALA A 29 -5.31 22.73 -9.79
N THR A 30 -4.01 22.88 -9.97
CA THR A 30 -3.27 22.30 -11.09
C THR A 30 -3.19 20.77 -10.97
N LEU A 31 -2.88 20.08 -12.08
CA LEU A 31 -2.74 18.61 -12.08
C LEU A 31 -1.63 18.12 -11.14
N ASP A 32 -0.53 18.87 -11.02
CA ASP A 32 0.59 18.55 -10.13
C ASP A 32 0.19 18.67 -8.65
N GLU A 33 -0.59 19.70 -8.30
CA GLU A 33 -1.13 19.89 -6.95
C GLU A 33 -2.12 18.78 -6.58
N ILE A 34 -2.99 18.39 -7.52
CA ILE A 34 -3.93 17.27 -7.33
C ILE A 34 -3.16 15.97 -7.10
N ALA A 35 -2.14 15.70 -7.91
CA ALA A 35 -1.31 14.51 -7.78
C ALA A 35 -0.54 14.49 -6.46
N SER A 36 0.00 15.64 -6.02
CA SER A 36 0.68 15.76 -4.73
C SER A 36 -0.27 15.50 -3.56
N ALA A 37 -1.48 16.06 -3.61
CA ALA A 37 -2.49 15.85 -2.58
C ALA A 37 -2.93 14.37 -2.52
N LEU A 38 -3.18 13.76 -3.69
CA LEU A 38 -3.53 12.34 -3.78
C LEU A 38 -2.39 11.44 -3.27
N GLU A 39 -1.15 11.76 -3.59
CA GLU A 39 0.00 11.01 -3.10
C GLU A 39 0.18 11.13 -1.58
N ALA A 40 0.04 12.34 -1.03
CA ALA A 40 0.09 12.57 0.41
C ALA A 40 -1.02 11.83 1.16
N LEU A 41 -2.19 11.68 0.56
CA LEU A 41 -3.27 10.86 1.11
C LEU A 41 -3.00 9.37 0.94
N LEU A 42 -2.55 8.94 -0.24
CA LEU A 42 -2.28 7.52 -0.53
C LEU A 42 -1.13 6.96 0.30
N THR A 43 -0.17 7.79 0.72
CA THR A 43 0.94 7.35 1.60
C THR A 43 0.52 7.21 3.06
N GLN A 44 -0.66 7.69 3.45
CA GLN A 44 -1.18 7.49 4.81
C GLN A 44 -1.87 6.12 4.91
N PRO A 45 -1.40 5.20 5.79
CA PRO A 45 -1.92 3.83 5.87
C PRO A 45 -3.43 3.73 6.07
N VAL A 46 -4.02 4.70 6.77
CA VAL A 46 -5.46 4.78 7.05
C VAL A 46 -6.27 4.96 5.76
N TYR A 47 -5.73 5.68 4.77
CA TYR A 47 -6.43 6.03 3.53
C TYR A 47 -5.99 5.19 2.34
N THR A 48 -4.78 4.62 2.34
CA THR A 48 -4.20 3.89 1.21
C THR A 48 -5.15 2.83 0.64
N LEU A 49 -5.66 1.96 1.52
CA LEU A 49 -6.49 0.83 1.14
C LEU A 49 -7.87 1.29 0.62
N ALA A 50 -8.54 2.19 1.34
CA ALA A 50 -9.85 2.68 0.97
C ALA A 50 -9.83 3.50 -0.33
N LEU A 51 -8.85 4.38 -0.51
CA LEU A 51 -8.71 5.19 -1.71
C LEU A 51 -8.26 4.33 -2.91
N GLY A 52 -7.34 3.38 -2.70
CA GLY A 52 -6.94 2.40 -3.71
C GLY A 52 -8.12 1.56 -4.20
N GLY A 53 -8.99 1.13 -3.28
CA GLY A 53 -10.22 0.41 -3.60
C GLY A 53 -11.22 1.24 -4.41
N ALA A 54 -11.51 2.46 -3.97
CA ALA A 54 -12.41 3.38 -4.67
C ALA A 54 -11.95 3.67 -6.11
N LEU A 55 -10.65 3.87 -6.31
CA LEU A 55 -10.06 4.17 -7.61
C LEU A 55 -9.96 2.95 -8.53
N ARG A 56 -9.79 1.74 -7.96
CA ARG A 56 -9.82 0.48 -8.73
C ARG A 56 -11.15 0.32 -9.47
N GLY A 57 -12.27 0.57 -8.78
CA GLY A 57 -13.62 0.45 -9.37
C GLY A 57 -13.90 1.40 -10.53
N CYS A 58 -13.12 2.47 -10.68
CA CYS A 58 -13.26 3.45 -11.75
C CYS A 58 -12.32 3.23 -12.95
N GLY A 59 -11.48 2.18 -12.94
CA GLY A 59 -10.46 1.93 -13.99
C GLY A 59 -9.37 3.01 -14.11
N SER A 60 -9.42 4.04 -13.26
CA SER A 60 -8.54 5.21 -13.31
C SER A 60 -7.28 5.03 -12.46
N LEU A 61 -7.26 4.02 -11.58
CA LEU A 61 -6.14 3.72 -10.69
C LEU A 61 -4.83 3.49 -11.45
N LEU A 62 -4.84 2.70 -12.53
CA LEU A 62 -3.62 2.44 -13.30
C LEU A 62 -3.03 3.73 -13.87
N ARG A 63 -3.87 4.62 -14.42
CA ARG A 63 -3.41 5.89 -15.00
C ARG A 63 -2.83 6.81 -13.92
N LEU A 64 -3.49 6.89 -12.76
CA LEU A 64 -3.00 7.66 -11.63
C LEU A 64 -1.65 7.12 -11.14
N LEU A 65 -1.55 5.82 -10.88
CA LEU A 65 -0.31 5.21 -10.42
C LEU A 65 0.82 5.35 -11.43
N SER A 66 0.54 5.16 -12.72
CA SER A 66 1.54 5.41 -13.77
C SER A 66 2.04 6.85 -13.72
N TYR A 67 1.13 7.83 -13.63
CA TYR A 67 1.52 9.23 -13.56
C TYR A 67 2.35 9.54 -12.31
N LEU A 68 1.94 9.05 -11.13
CA LEU A 68 2.67 9.24 -9.87
C LEU A 68 4.06 8.59 -9.91
N VAL A 69 4.16 7.38 -10.47
CA VAL A 69 5.43 6.67 -10.62
C VAL A 69 6.36 7.41 -11.59
N GLU A 70 5.89 7.80 -12.79
CA GLU A 70 6.74 8.55 -13.73
C GLU A 70 7.19 9.87 -13.14
N ARG A 71 6.30 10.57 -12.42
CA ARG A 71 6.64 11.80 -11.72
C ARG A 71 7.77 11.56 -10.71
N ARG A 72 7.65 10.54 -9.86
CA ARG A 72 8.70 10.20 -8.87
C ARG A 72 10.02 9.78 -9.51
N LEU A 73 9.98 9.02 -10.60
CA LEU A 73 11.18 8.62 -11.34
C LEU A 73 11.87 9.79 -12.05
N ALA A 74 11.14 10.86 -12.37
CA ALA A 74 11.72 12.06 -12.97
C ALA A 74 12.49 12.95 -11.97
N PHE A 75 12.25 12.82 -10.66
CA PHE A 75 12.94 13.58 -9.62
C PHE A 75 14.07 12.75 -8.98
N THR A 76 15.32 13.07 -9.31
CA THR A 76 16.53 12.42 -8.75
C THR A 76 17.18 13.34 -7.69
N PRO A 77 17.60 12.85 -6.50
CA PRO A 77 17.68 11.45 -6.07
C PRO A 77 16.50 10.98 -5.22
N VAL A 78 15.86 9.89 -5.67
CA VAL A 78 14.93 9.04 -4.92
C VAL A 78 15.71 8.36 -3.79
N ARG A 79 15.86 9.00 -2.63
CA ARG A 79 16.66 8.44 -1.51
C ARG A 79 15.86 8.13 -0.24
N GLU A 80 14.61 8.58 -0.13
CA GLU A 80 13.77 8.33 1.05
C GLU A 80 12.29 8.18 0.68
N ASP A 81 11.95 7.15 -0.08
CA ASP A 81 10.58 6.95 -0.60
C ASP A 81 9.86 5.74 0.02
N GLY A 82 10.30 5.27 1.19
CA GLY A 82 9.76 4.07 1.84
C GLY A 82 8.23 4.07 1.96
N GLY A 83 7.62 5.20 2.32
CA GLY A 83 6.16 5.34 2.40
C GLY A 83 5.45 5.20 1.05
N PHE A 84 6.06 5.69 -0.03
CA PHE A 84 5.52 5.56 -1.38
C PHE A 84 5.65 4.12 -1.90
N ALA A 85 6.78 3.45 -1.63
CA ALA A 85 6.94 2.02 -1.92
C ALA A 85 5.91 1.17 -1.17
N THR A 86 5.70 1.44 0.13
CA THR A 86 4.68 0.78 0.94
C THR A 86 3.28 1.00 0.37
N MET A 87 2.96 2.23 -0.01
CA MET A 87 1.69 2.55 -0.68
C MET A 87 1.50 1.74 -1.95
N LEU A 88 2.48 1.71 -2.86
CA LEU A 88 2.37 1.00 -4.13
C LEU A 88 2.17 -0.51 -3.95
N VAL A 89 2.91 -1.13 -3.03
CA VAL A 89 2.78 -2.58 -2.74
C VAL A 89 1.43 -2.87 -2.08
N THR A 90 0.97 -2.00 -1.18
CA THR A 90 -0.35 -2.13 -0.54
C THR A 90 -1.48 -2.03 -1.57
N VAL A 91 -1.40 -1.06 -2.50
CA VAL A 91 -2.36 -0.93 -3.59
C VAL A 91 -2.27 -2.10 -4.58
N LEU A 92 -1.08 -2.65 -4.81
CA LEU A 92 -0.91 -3.84 -5.66
C LEU A 92 -1.66 -5.06 -5.10
N GLU A 93 -1.77 -5.19 -3.78
CA GLU A 93 -2.63 -6.22 -3.17
C GLU A 93 -4.08 -6.07 -3.61
N LEU A 94 -4.57 -4.84 -3.68
CA LEU A 94 -5.94 -4.56 -4.12
C LEU A 94 -6.10 -4.63 -5.63
N ALA A 95 -5.08 -4.28 -6.41
CA ALA A 95 -5.14 -4.14 -7.86
C ALA A 95 -3.94 -4.82 -8.55
N PRO A 96 -3.95 -6.17 -8.70
CA PRO A 96 -2.84 -6.92 -9.30
C PRO A 96 -2.47 -6.46 -10.71
N GLN A 97 -3.43 -5.90 -11.47
CA GLN A 97 -3.21 -5.36 -12.81
C GLN A 97 -2.20 -4.20 -12.86
N CYS A 98 -1.91 -3.55 -11.72
CA CYS A 98 -0.91 -2.49 -11.61
C CYS A 98 0.53 -3.00 -11.48
N GLY A 99 0.74 -4.33 -11.50
CA GLY A 99 2.04 -4.96 -11.22
C GLY A 99 3.21 -4.43 -12.04
N ARG A 100 3.04 -4.16 -13.34
CA ARG A 100 4.13 -3.62 -14.18
C ARG A 100 4.61 -2.23 -13.76
N VAL A 101 3.67 -1.37 -13.38
CA VAL A 101 3.96 0.02 -12.95
C VAL A 101 4.69 0.00 -11.61
N VAL A 102 4.20 -0.81 -10.66
CA VAL A 102 4.82 -0.98 -9.35
C VAL A 102 6.20 -1.61 -9.48
N GLN A 103 6.35 -2.65 -10.31
CA GLN A 103 7.64 -3.29 -10.56
C GLN A 103 8.65 -2.29 -11.12
N ARG A 104 8.29 -1.51 -12.16
CA ARG A 104 9.18 -0.49 -12.73
C ARG A 104 9.68 0.50 -11.69
N TYR A 105 8.80 0.97 -10.80
CA TYR A 105 9.20 1.84 -9.71
C TYR A 105 10.19 1.16 -8.75
N LEU A 106 9.88 -0.06 -8.32
CA LEU A 106 10.70 -0.85 -7.39
C LEU A 106 12.01 -1.37 -7.98
N GLU A 107 12.16 -1.37 -9.30
CA GLU A 107 13.44 -1.66 -9.96
C GLU A 107 14.39 -0.45 -9.84
N CYS A 108 13.85 0.77 -9.82
CA CYS A 108 14.61 2.00 -9.68
C CYS A 108 14.81 2.45 -8.23
N SER A 109 13.81 2.26 -7.36
CA SER A 109 13.90 2.46 -5.92
C SER A 109 14.48 1.19 -5.29
N THR A 110 15.44 1.31 -4.38
CA THR A 110 16.06 0.14 -3.73
C THR A 110 15.79 0.10 -2.22
N PRO A 111 14.52 -0.15 -1.79
CA PRO A 111 14.15 -0.25 -0.37
C PRO A 111 15.06 -1.15 0.49
N PRO A 112 15.47 -2.36 0.04
CA PRO A 112 16.35 -3.19 0.86
C PRO A 112 17.78 -2.64 0.97
N GLN A 113 18.23 -1.80 0.04
CA GLN A 113 19.53 -1.12 0.10
C GLN A 113 19.46 0.10 1.02
N GLU A 114 18.36 0.85 1.00
CA GLU A 114 18.08 1.94 1.95
C GLU A 114 18.09 1.42 3.39
N LEU A 115 17.40 0.30 3.64
CA LEU A 115 17.39 -0.36 4.96
C LEU A 115 18.76 -0.88 5.37
N ALA A 116 19.48 -1.54 4.46
CA ALA A 116 20.80 -2.06 4.74
C ALA A 116 21.84 -0.96 5.03
N TRP A 117 21.66 0.24 4.46
CA TRP A 117 22.47 1.41 4.76
C TRP A 117 22.15 1.99 6.14
N ARG A 118 20.86 2.15 6.47
CA ARG A 118 20.38 2.67 7.77
C ARG A 118 20.77 1.78 8.96
N SER A 119 20.90 0.48 8.71
CA SER A 119 21.26 -0.52 9.74
C SER A 119 22.76 -0.53 10.09
N GLN A 120 23.61 0.28 9.44
CA GLN A 120 25.05 0.29 9.70
C GLN A 120 25.40 1.09 10.95
N PRO A 121 26.22 0.55 11.88
CA PRO A 121 26.60 1.24 13.12
C PRO A 121 27.47 2.49 12.91
N ALA A 122 28.00 2.71 11.71
CA ALA A 122 28.80 3.90 11.34
C ALA A 122 27.97 5.04 10.73
N SER A 123 26.65 4.85 10.54
CA SER A 123 25.78 5.91 10.03
C SER A 123 25.53 6.94 11.14
N THR A 124 25.98 8.17 10.91
CA THR A 124 25.75 9.35 11.77
C THR A 124 24.30 9.85 11.76
N GLN A 125 23.41 9.21 11.00
CA GLN A 125 21.98 9.49 11.07
C GLN A 125 21.36 8.74 12.24
N ALA A 126 20.55 9.45 13.03
CA ALA A 126 19.80 8.88 14.14
C ALA A 126 19.11 7.59 13.68
N PRO A 127 19.12 6.51 14.49
CA PRO A 127 18.45 5.27 14.14
C PRO A 127 17.01 5.59 13.72
N GLY A 128 16.61 5.13 12.54
CA GLY A 128 15.23 5.25 12.10
C GLY A 128 14.29 4.65 13.16
N PRO A 129 13.05 5.14 13.29
CA PRO A 129 12.11 4.52 14.20
C PRO A 129 11.92 3.06 13.76
N ALA A 130 12.20 2.10 14.66
CA ALA A 130 12.19 0.67 14.36
C ALA A 130 10.90 0.18 13.66
N ALA A 131 9.78 0.87 13.88
CA ALA A 131 8.51 0.64 13.20
C ALA A 131 8.57 0.92 11.68
N ALA A 132 9.22 2.00 11.25
CA ALA A 132 9.35 2.34 9.83
C ALA A 132 10.23 1.32 9.08
N ASP A 133 11.28 0.84 9.73
CA ASP A 133 12.14 -0.20 9.15
C ASP A 133 11.40 -1.54 9.04
N ALA A 134 10.59 -1.88 10.04
CA ALA A 134 9.71 -3.05 10.02
C ALA A 134 8.62 -2.97 8.93
N ASP A 135 8.09 -1.78 8.63
CA ASP A 135 7.13 -1.57 7.56
C ASP A 135 7.79 -1.67 6.18
N LEU A 136 8.97 -1.10 6.02
CA LEU A 136 9.69 -1.09 4.76
C LEU A 136 10.23 -2.49 4.39
N VAL A 137 10.75 -3.26 5.35
CA VAL A 137 11.21 -4.63 5.08
C VAL A 137 10.03 -5.58 4.83
N ALA A 138 8.89 -5.36 5.51
CA ALA A 138 7.66 -6.10 5.23
C ALA A 138 7.13 -5.76 3.83
N THR A 139 7.17 -4.48 3.45
CA THR A 139 6.86 -4.02 2.08
C THR A 139 7.75 -4.71 1.07
N ALA A 140 9.07 -4.77 1.31
CA ALA A 140 10.02 -5.42 0.43
C ALA A 140 9.76 -6.94 0.30
N LEU A 141 9.55 -7.63 1.42
CA LEU A 141 9.16 -9.05 1.42
C LEU A 141 7.87 -9.27 0.61
N ARG A 142 6.88 -8.39 0.78
CA ARG A 142 5.61 -8.50 0.08
C ARG A 142 5.75 -8.25 -1.42
N ALA A 143 6.55 -7.27 -1.82
CA ALA A 143 6.92 -7.03 -3.21
C ALA A 143 7.56 -8.28 -3.84
N LEU A 144 8.51 -8.93 -3.17
CA LEU A 144 9.13 -10.17 -3.67
C LEU A 144 8.15 -11.34 -3.85
N GLN A 145 7.10 -11.39 -3.00
CA GLN A 145 6.05 -12.39 -3.11
C GLN A 145 5.09 -12.10 -4.27
N LEU A 146 4.71 -10.83 -4.48
CA LEU A 146 3.73 -10.42 -5.49
C LEU A 146 4.33 -10.24 -6.89
N LEU A 147 5.62 -9.90 -6.97
CA LEU A 147 6.31 -9.56 -8.22
C LEU A 147 7.54 -10.47 -8.41
N PRO A 148 7.36 -11.68 -8.99
CA PRO A 148 8.46 -12.62 -9.21
C PRO A 148 9.61 -12.04 -10.04
N GLY A 149 9.34 -11.07 -10.93
CA GLY A 149 10.35 -10.38 -11.73
C GLY A 149 11.41 -9.67 -10.90
N LEU A 150 11.05 -9.17 -9.71
CA LEU A 150 12.02 -8.54 -8.80
C LEU A 150 13.11 -9.51 -8.33
N ARG A 151 12.84 -10.82 -8.25
CA ARG A 151 13.82 -11.81 -7.77
C ARG A 151 15.01 -11.97 -8.71
N GLN A 152 14.86 -11.57 -9.98
CA GLN A 152 15.91 -11.60 -10.99
C GLN A 152 16.61 -10.24 -11.14
N HIS A 153 16.08 -9.19 -10.50
CA HIS A 153 16.61 -7.85 -10.63
C HIS A 153 17.88 -7.68 -9.78
N PRO A 154 18.97 -7.10 -10.31
CA PRO A 154 20.25 -6.97 -9.60
C PRO A 154 20.17 -6.09 -8.34
N GLY A 155 19.16 -5.23 -8.23
CA GLY A 155 18.91 -4.43 -7.03
C GLY A 155 18.32 -5.23 -5.84
N TRP A 156 17.71 -6.39 -6.11
CA TRP A 156 16.92 -7.19 -5.16
C TRP A 156 17.60 -8.52 -4.84
N THR A 157 18.85 -8.44 -4.37
CA THR A 157 19.67 -9.62 -4.05
C THR A 157 19.52 -10.05 -2.60
N ALA A 158 19.77 -11.34 -2.34
CA ALA A 158 19.77 -11.89 -0.99
C ALA A 158 20.77 -11.17 -0.08
N GLY A 159 21.90 -10.67 -0.62
CA GLY A 159 22.94 -9.97 0.13
C GLY A 159 22.44 -8.72 0.86
N SER A 160 21.51 -7.96 0.27
CA SER A 160 20.91 -6.80 0.94
C SER A 160 20.09 -7.21 2.16
N PHE A 161 19.29 -8.27 2.04
CA PHE A 161 18.48 -8.80 3.15
C PHE A 161 19.32 -9.54 4.20
N MET A 162 20.43 -10.18 3.82
CA MET A 162 21.33 -10.84 4.75
C MET A 162 21.92 -9.87 5.78
N ARG A 163 22.18 -8.62 5.40
CA ARG A 163 22.64 -7.59 6.34
C ARG A 163 21.60 -7.24 7.41
N LEU A 164 20.32 -7.40 7.09
CA LEU A 164 19.20 -7.14 8.00
C LEU A 164 18.96 -8.29 9.00
N LEU A 165 19.62 -9.44 8.84
CA LEU A 165 19.52 -10.56 9.78
C LEU A 165 20.12 -10.25 11.16
N GLN A 166 20.96 -9.21 11.25
CA GLN A 166 21.55 -8.71 12.49
C GLN A 166 20.84 -7.46 13.02
N HIS A 167 19.68 -7.10 12.46
CA HIS A 167 18.94 -5.93 12.87
C HIS A 167 18.39 -6.07 14.31
N GLN A 168 18.24 -4.97 15.03
CA GLN A 168 17.80 -4.97 16.43
C GLN A 168 16.35 -5.43 16.58
N SER A 169 15.46 -4.99 15.66
CA SER A 169 14.06 -5.41 15.66
C SER A 169 13.89 -6.88 15.21
N PRO A 170 13.15 -7.70 15.97
CA PRO A 170 12.84 -9.08 15.61
C PRO A 170 11.94 -9.17 14.36
N GLU A 171 11.04 -8.21 14.14
CA GLU A 171 10.19 -8.15 12.95
C GLU A 171 11.03 -8.00 11.68
N VAL A 172 12.06 -7.15 11.74
CA VAL A 172 12.98 -6.95 10.62
C VAL A 172 13.79 -8.21 10.35
N ARG A 173 14.37 -8.82 11.39
CA ARG A 173 15.11 -10.09 11.27
C ARG A 173 14.22 -11.21 10.69
N TRP A 174 12.97 -11.29 11.14
CA TRP A 174 12.02 -12.28 10.67
C TRP A 174 11.70 -12.08 9.18
N ALA A 175 11.32 -10.86 8.78
CA ALA A 175 10.99 -10.55 7.39
C ALA A 175 12.19 -10.74 6.45
N ALA A 176 13.39 -10.33 6.90
CA ALA A 176 14.65 -10.56 6.18
C ALA A 176 14.92 -12.06 6.00
N THR A 177 14.68 -12.88 7.03
CA THR A 177 14.82 -14.35 6.94
C THR A 177 13.89 -14.93 5.88
N GLN A 178 12.63 -14.48 5.84
CA GLN A 178 11.67 -14.91 4.81
C GLN A 178 12.11 -14.48 3.40
N ALA A 179 12.63 -13.25 3.25
CA ALA A 179 13.09 -12.72 1.97
C ALA A 179 14.34 -13.45 1.45
N VAL A 180 15.32 -13.72 2.32
CA VAL A 180 16.51 -14.52 1.99
C VAL A 180 16.12 -15.93 1.55
N ALA A 181 15.21 -16.57 2.30
CA ALA A 181 14.73 -17.90 1.94
C ALA A 181 14.04 -17.92 0.56
N LEU A 182 13.27 -16.87 0.25
CA LEU A 182 12.61 -16.74 -1.04
C LEU A 182 13.59 -16.50 -2.20
N LEU A 183 14.62 -15.67 -2.00
CA LEU A 183 15.61 -15.34 -3.03
C LEU A 183 16.61 -16.47 -3.29
N LEU A 184 16.93 -17.27 -2.26
CA LEU A 184 17.82 -18.42 -2.37
C LEU A 184 17.10 -19.74 -2.63
N ASN A 185 15.77 -19.72 -2.80
CA ASN A 185 14.93 -20.93 -2.93
C ASN A 185 15.21 -21.96 -1.81
N MET A 186 15.34 -21.50 -0.57
CA MET A 186 15.60 -22.37 0.57
C MET A 186 14.39 -23.28 0.85
N SER A 187 14.65 -24.50 1.30
CA SER A 187 13.60 -25.38 1.84
C SER A 187 13.02 -24.81 3.13
N ASP A 188 11.81 -25.25 3.48
CA ASP A 188 11.16 -24.88 4.74
C ASP A 188 12.02 -25.26 5.96
N ALA A 189 12.71 -26.40 5.90
CA ALA A 189 13.62 -26.84 6.95
C ALA A 189 14.80 -25.87 7.12
N SER A 190 15.48 -25.51 6.02
CA SER A 190 16.59 -24.56 6.07
C SER A 190 16.15 -23.17 6.53
N ARG A 191 14.97 -22.71 6.10
CA ARG A 191 14.38 -21.46 6.57
C ARG A 191 14.07 -21.49 8.06
N SER A 192 13.47 -22.58 8.55
CA SER A 192 13.14 -22.75 9.97
C SER A 192 14.39 -22.80 10.83
N THR A 193 15.44 -23.49 10.39
CA THR A 193 16.73 -23.53 11.09
C THR A 193 17.36 -22.14 11.16
N LEU A 194 17.37 -21.40 10.04
CA LEU A 194 17.89 -20.03 10.02
C LEU A 194 17.10 -19.10 10.95
N ALA A 195 15.76 -19.17 10.93
CA ALA A 195 14.91 -18.40 11.84
C ALA A 195 15.19 -18.75 13.31
N GLY A 196 15.33 -20.04 13.65
CA GLY A 196 15.63 -20.51 15.00
C GLY A 196 17.02 -20.12 15.51
N GLN A 197 17.99 -19.87 14.63
CA GLN A 197 19.31 -19.34 15.01
C GLN A 197 19.28 -17.84 15.31
N LEU A 198 18.35 -17.11 14.70
CA LEU A 198 18.30 -15.64 14.75
C LEU A 198 17.26 -15.09 15.72
N LEU A 199 16.22 -15.86 16.04
CA LEU A 199 15.04 -15.40 16.78
C LEU A 199 14.60 -16.49 17.77
N SER A 200 14.25 -16.07 18.97
CA SER A 200 13.52 -16.91 19.92
C SER A 200 12.14 -17.29 19.38
N SER A 201 11.55 -18.37 19.91
CA SER A 201 10.21 -18.80 19.49
C SER A 201 9.14 -17.73 19.73
N GLU A 202 9.24 -16.98 20.83
CA GLU A 202 8.31 -15.88 21.15
C GLU A 202 8.43 -14.73 20.13
N GLU A 203 9.65 -14.32 19.79
CA GLU A 203 9.89 -13.30 18.75
C GLU A 203 9.36 -13.74 17.39
N GLN A 204 9.52 -15.02 17.03
CA GLN A 204 8.99 -15.54 15.76
C GLN A 204 7.46 -15.49 15.70
N VAL A 205 6.78 -15.84 16.80
CA VAL A 205 5.33 -15.79 16.89
C VAL A 205 4.83 -14.35 16.83
N ALA A 206 5.44 -13.43 17.57
CA ALA A 206 5.07 -12.01 17.56
C ALA A 206 5.26 -11.37 16.18
N ALA A 207 6.41 -11.62 15.53
CA ALA A 207 6.68 -11.12 14.19
C ALA A 207 5.70 -11.69 13.14
N LEU A 208 5.38 -12.98 13.23
CA LEU A 208 4.40 -13.62 12.35
C LEU A 208 2.99 -13.02 12.56
N ALA A 209 2.58 -12.79 13.81
CA ALA A 209 1.29 -12.18 14.12
C ALA A 209 1.18 -10.76 13.57
N SER A 210 2.23 -9.94 13.74
CA SER A 210 2.33 -8.59 13.16
C SER A 210 2.22 -8.61 11.63
N TRP A 211 2.95 -9.52 10.98
CA TRP A 211 2.86 -9.73 9.54
C TRP A 211 1.46 -10.15 9.07
N GLN A 212 0.82 -11.08 9.79
CA GLN A 212 -0.53 -11.53 9.48
C GLN A 212 -1.56 -10.42 9.66
N ALA A 213 -1.45 -9.60 10.71
CA ALA A 213 -2.34 -8.46 10.94
C ALA A 213 -2.32 -7.49 9.75
N ARG A 214 -1.14 -7.19 9.19
CA ARG A 214 -0.98 -6.35 7.99
C ARG A 214 -1.67 -6.95 6.77
N ARG A 215 -1.50 -8.25 6.54
CA ARG A 215 -2.17 -8.96 5.44
C ARG A 215 -3.68 -9.02 5.61
N ASN A 216 -4.15 -9.21 6.85
CA ASN A 216 -5.57 -9.26 7.15
C ASN A 216 -6.24 -7.90 6.92
N ALA A 217 -5.57 -6.78 7.18
CA ALA A 217 -6.08 -5.45 6.86
C ALA A 217 -6.35 -5.27 5.36
N ALA A 218 -5.41 -5.69 4.50
CA ALA A 218 -5.61 -5.67 3.05
C ALA A 218 -6.75 -6.62 2.60
N ALA A 219 -6.82 -7.82 3.17
CA ALA A 219 -7.89 -8.78 2.88
C ALA A 219 -9.28 -8.30 3.34
N LEU A 220 -9.37 -7.60 4.47
CA LEU A 220 -10.60 -6.99 4.97
C LEU A 220 -11.08 -5.87 4.04
N GLU A 221 -10.19 -5.01 3.54
CA GLU A 221 -10.59 -4.01 2.56
C GLU A 221 -11.01 -4.65 1.24
N GLN A 222 -10.34 -5.72 0.80
CA GLN A 222 -10.82 -6.52 -0.33
C GLN A 222 -12.24 -7.02 -0.08
N ALA A 223 -12.50 -7.64 1.07
CA ALA A 223 -13.83 -8.14 1.43
C ALA A 223 -14.88 -7.02 1.49
N ALA A 224 -14.56 -5.88 2.11
CA ALA A 224 -15.43 -4.71 2.16
C ALA A 224 -15.81 -4.21 0.76
N MET A 225 -14.84 -4.18 -0.18
CA MET A 225 -15.13 -3.85 -1.57
C MET A 225 -16.10 -4.84 -2.21
N TRP A 226 -15.89 -6.16 -2.07
CA TRP A 226 -16.79 -7.17 -2.63
C TRP A 226 -18.21 -7.04 -2.10
N LEU A 227 -18.37 -6.77 -0.80
CA LEU A 227 -19.67 -6.56 -0.16
C LEU A 227 -20.36 -5.28 -0.64
N HIS A 228 -19.58 -4.25 -1.01
CA HIS A 228 -20.08 -3.00 -1.56
C HIS A 228 -20.18 -2.97 -3.09
N VAL A 229 -20.00 -4.10 -3.80
CA VAL A 229 -20.31 -4.19 -5.24
C VAL A 229 -21.83 -4.39 -5.38
N PRO A 230 -22.60 -3.36 -5.78
CA PRO A 230 -24.06 -3.47 -5.84
C PRO A 230 -24.51 -4.49 -6.89
N ALA A 231 -23.66 -4.80 -7.87
CA ALA A 231 -23.94 -5.79 -8.90
C ALA A 231 -23.78 -7.26 -8.44
N ALA A 232 -23.06 -7.52 -7.34
CA ALA A 232 -22.70 -8.87 -6.89
C ALA A 232 -23.39 -9.28 -5.57
N CYS A 233 -23.83 -8.31 -4.78
CA CYS A 233 -24.56 -8.56 -3.53
C CYS A 233 -26.07 -8.38 -3.78
N GLU A 234 -26.84 -9.47 -3.74
CA GLU A 234 -28.31 -9.45 -3.88
C GLU A 234 -28.96 -8.50 -2.85
N HIS A 235 -28.45 -8.46 -1.63
CA HIS A 235 -28.94 -7.55 -0.58
C HIS A 235 -28.69 -6.06 -0.89
N CYS A 236 -27.60 -5.75 -1.61
CA CYS A 236 -27.33 -4.39 -2.07
C CYS A 236 -28.11 -4.02 -3.34
N LYS A 237 -28.54 -5.01 -4.14
CA LYS A 237 -29.49 -4.79 -5.25
C LYS A 237 -30.87 -4.42 -4.73
N GLU A 238 -31.33 -5.13 -3.71
CA GLU A 238 -32.61 -4.86 -3.03
C GLU A 238 -32.62 -3.46 -2.41
N ALA A 239 -31.57 -3.10 -1.64
CA ALA A 239 -31.46 -1.77 -1.04
C ALA A 239 -31.34 -0.63 -2.07
N ALA A 240 -30.69 -0.87 -3.22
CA ALA A 240 -30.60 0.10 -4.31
C ALA A 240 -31.92 0.23 -5.10
N ALA A 241 -32.68 -0.85 -5.24
CA ALA A 241 -34.01 -0.84 -5.84
C ALA A 241 -35.02 -0.09 -4.95
N ASP A 242 -34.95 -0.29 -3.63
CA ASP A 242 -35.78 0.44 -2.67
C ASP A 242 -35.45 1.94 -2.66
N ALA A 243 -34.16 2.31 -2.70
CA ALA A 243 -33.74 3.71 -2.78
C ALA A 243 -34.12 4.38 -4.13
N SER A 244 -34.15 3.61 -5.23
CA SER A 244 -34.64 4.09 -6.53
C SER A 244 -36.16 4.29 -6.52
N SER A 245 -36.92 3.44 -5.83
CA SER A 245 -38.37 3.58 -5.72
C SER A 245 -38.81 4.75 -4.84
N ALA A 246 -37.99 5.14 -3.85
CA ALA A 246 -38.24 6.29 -2.99
C ALA A 246 -37.95 7.64 -3.66
N ALA A 247 -37.09 7.66 -4.70
CA ALA A 247 -36.76 8.88 -5.44
C ALA A 247 -37.84 9.29 -6.47
N ASP A 248 -38.66 8.34 -6.95
CA ASP A 248 -39.78 8.59 -7.87
C ASP A 248 -41.11 8.91 -7.13
N ALA A 249 -41.11 8.93 -5.80
CA ALA A 249 -42.29 9.14 -4.96
C ALA A 249 -42.33 10.50 -4.24
N ALA A 250 -41.60 11.52 -4.73
CA ALA A 250 -41.76 12.89 -4.25
C ALA A 250 -42.95 13.56 -4.96
N PRO A 251 -44.02 13.98 -4.26
CA PRO A 251 -45.13 14.67 -4.91
C PRO A 251 -44.71 16.08 -5.33
N ALA A 252 -45.07 16.42 -6.56
CA ALA A 252 -45.08 17.79 -7.04
C ALA A 252 -46.21 18.57 -6.33
N GLU A 253 -45.91 19.19 -5.19
CA GLU A 253 -46.69 20.32 -4.67
C GLU A 253 -45.95 21.58 -5.14
N GLY A 254 -46.48 22.44 -6.00
CA GLY A 254 -47.83 23.00 -5.97
C GLY A 254 -47.69 24.47 -5.57
N ASN A 255 -47.05 25.28 -6.43
CA ASN A 255 -46.80 26.69 -6.15
C ASN A 255 -47.91 27.52 -6.82
N GLU A 256 -49.04 27.67 -6.12
CA GLU A 256 -50.01 28.74 -6.35
C GLU A 256 -50.34 29.40 -5.02
N ALA A 257 -49.78 30.60 -4.81
CA ALA A 257 -50.42 31.82 -4.29
C ALA A 257 -49.34 32.87 -3.98
#